data_AF-S7Q9P3-F1
#
_entry.id   AF-S7Q9P3-F1
#
_cell.length_a   1.000
_cell.length_b   1.000
_cell.length_c   1.000
_cell.angle_alpha   90.00
_cell.angle_beta   90.00
_cell.angle_gamma   90.00
#
_symmetry.space_group_name_H-M   'P 1'
#
loop_
_entity.id
_entity.type
_entity.pdbx_description
1 polymer ?
#
loop_
_entity_poly.entity_id
_entity_poly.type
_entity_poly.pdbx_seq_one_letter_code
_entity_poly.pdbx_strand_id
1 'polypeptide(L)'
;MGSCARLLLLWGCSAVAAGLSGVAGMSSRCEKACNPQMGNLALGRKLWADTTCGQNATELYCFYSENTDLTCRQPKCDKCNAAQPHLAHLPAAMADSSFKFPRTWWQSAEDVHREKIQLDLEAEFYFTHLIMVFKSPRPAAMVLDRSQDFGKTWKPYKYFATNCSATFGLEDDVVKKGAICTSRYSSPFPCTGGEVIFRALSPPYDMENPYSAKAQEQLKITNLRVQLLKQQFCPCQRNDLNAKPQHFTHYAIYDFIVKGSCFCNGHADQCVPVDGFRPVKAPGVFHVPKTNHISHRGSLNTVTISPDGSLYASGSKDGQAMLWDLNKGKHLYMLDIGDIIITLCFSPNHYWLCAVMGPSIKIWDLKGKIIVDELKQEDISPSNKAEPPQ
;
A
#
# COMPACT_ATOMS: atom_id res chain seq x y z
N MET A 1 16.99 0.11 81.61
CA MET A 1 16.19 1.31 81.25
C MET A 1 16.22 1.39 79.72
N GLY A 2 15.25 0.82 78.99
CA GLY A 2 13.94 1.44 78.68
C GLY A 2 14.16 2.54 77.61
N SER A 3 13.54 2.60 76.44
CA SER A 3 12.30 2.00 75.92
C SER A 3 12.25 2.07 74.38
N CYS A 4 11.48 1.13 73.83
CA CYS A 4 10.87 1.06 72.50
C CYS A 4 10.07 2.33 72.11
N ALA A 5 9.98 2.66 70.81
CA ALA A 5 8.70 2.81 70.07
C ALA A 5 8.88 3.23 68.59
N ARG A 6 8.16 2.51 67.73
CA ARG A 6 7.89 2.81 66.31
C ARG A 6 7.01 4.08 66.17
N LEU A 7 7.15 4.80 65.05
CA LEU A 7 5.98 5.38 64.38
C LEU A 7 6.24 5.57 62.87
N LEU A 8 5.58 4.74 62.05
CA LEU A 8 5.23 5.03 60.67
C LEU A 8 4.17 6.14 60.68
N LEU A 9 4.30 7.16 59.84
CA LEU A 9 3.17 7.98 59.37
C LEU A 9 3.49 8.56 57.99
N LEU A 10 2.84 7.98 56.99
CA LEU A 10 2.52 8.61 55.72
C LEU A 10 1.78 9.93 55.97
N TRP A 11 2.17 10.99 55.27
CA TRP A 11 1.33 12.18 55.11
C TRP A 11 0.96 12.32 53.63
N GLY A 12 -0.32 12.12 53.35
CA GLY A 12 -0.99 12.66 52.18
C GLY A 12 -1.59 14.05 52.47
N CYS A 13 -2.42 14.51 51.51
CA CYS A 13 -3.16 15.78 51.39
C CYS A 13 -2.44 16.82 50.50
N SER A 14 -3.05 17.44 49.48
CA SER A 14 -4.47 17.61 49.15
C SER A 14 -4.68 17.82 47.64
N ALA A 15 -5.82 17.34 47.15
CA ALA A 15 -6.40 17.76 45.88
C ALA A 15 -6.95 19.19 46.01
N VAL A 16 -6.53 20.08 45.12
CA VAL A 16 -7.21 21.35 44.85
C VAL A 16 -7.93 21.20 43.52
N ALA A 17 -9.26 21.14 43.59
CA ALA A 17 -10.13 21.19 42.43
C ALA A 17 -10.19 22.64 41.92
N ALA A 18 -9.81 22.85 40.67
CA ALA A 18 -10.11 24.07 39.93
C ALA A 18 -10.42 23.74 38.46
N GLY A 19 -11.72 23.74 38.16
CA GLY A 19 -12.31 24.12 36.86
C GLY A 19 -11.72 23.53 35.58
N LEU A 20 -12.12 22.30 35.24
CA LEU A 20 -12.09 21.84 33.85
C LEU A 20 -13.39 22.28 33.16
N SER A 21 -13.28 23.30 32.30
CA SER A 21 -14.21 23.47 31.19
C SER A 21 -13.99 22.29 30.24
N GLY A 22 -14.98 21.40 30.19
CA GLY A 22 -14.90 20.16 29.44
C GLY A 22 -14.75 20.41 27.94
N VAL A 23 -13.55 20.19 27.42
CA VAL A 23 -13.44 19.58 26.09
C VAL A 23 -13.92 18.15 26.28
N ALA A 24 -15.04 17.81 25.65
CA ALA A 24 -15.59 16.46 25.66
C ALA A 24 -14.50 15.48 25.22
N GLY A 25 -13.86 14.83 26.19
CA GLY A 25 -12.95 13.74 25.94
C GLY A 25 -13.76 12.65 25.24
N MET A 26 -13.42 12.37 23.99
CA MET A 26 -13.83 11.12 23.35
C MET A 26 -13.36 9.99 24.27
N SER A 27 -14.31 9.39 24.97
CA SER A 27 -14.09 8.15 25.70
C SER A 27 -13.46 7.15 24.73
N SER A 28 -12.33 6.55 25.13
CA SER A 28 -11.76 5.38 24.47
C SER A 28 -12.88 4.39 24.13
N ARG A 29 -13.11 4.13 22.84
CA ARG A 29 -14.14 3.18 22.36
C ARG A 29 -13.70 1.73 22.49
N CYS A 30 -12.52 1.48 23.04
CA CYS A 30 -11.96 0.14 23.14
C CYS A 30 -12.39 -0.54 24.44
N GLU A 31 -13.47 -1.30 24.39
CA GLU A 31 -13.89 -2.21 25.48
C GLU A 31 -13.03 -3.48 25.56
N LYS A 32 -12.32 -3.81 24.47
CA LYS A 32 -11.37 -4.93 24.34
C LYS A 32 -10.09 -4.44 23.66
N ALA A 33 -9.11 -5.34 23.53
CA ALA A 33 -7.91 -5.08 22.73
C ALA A 33 -8.31 -4.63 21.31
N CYS A 34 -7.78 -3.49 20.87
CA CYS A 34 -8.13 -2.84 19.63
C CYS A 34 -6.87 -2.38 18.89
N ASN A 35 -6.93 -2.33 17.56
CA ASN A 35 -5.80 -1.94 16.73
C ASN A 35 -6.23 -0.86 15.72
N PRO A 36 -5.38 0.12 15.41
CA PRO A 36 -5.69 1.09 14.39
C PRO A 36 -5.86 0.46 13.01
N GLN A 37 -6.56 1.17 12.15
CA GLN A 37 -6.77 0.77 10.76
C GLN A 37 -5.43 0.56 10.05
N MET A 38 -5.37 -0.49 9.21
CA MET A 38 -4.21 -0.75 8.37
C MET A 38 -4.18 0.21 7.18
N GLY A 39 -3.00 0.68 6.82
CA GLY A 39 -2.77 1.60 5.70
C GLY A 39 -1.43 1.38 5.03
N ASN A 40 -1.15 2.16 3.99
CA ASN A 40 0.18 2.21 3.38
C ASN A 40 1.03 3.27 4.10
N LEU A 41 2.03 2.84 4.86
CA LEU A 41 2.94 3.69 5.61
C LEU A 41 3.86 4.54 4.71
N ALA A 42 3.99 4.22 3.42
CA ALA A 42 4.76 5.07 2.50
C ALA A 42 4.00 6.37 2.13
N LEU A 43 2.67 6.36 2.16
CA LEU A 43 1.85 7.50 1.74
C LEU A 43 2.14 8.73 2.61
N GLY A 44 2.37 9.87 1.95
CA GLY A 44 2.65 11.15 2.60
C GLY A 44 4.03 11.24 3.27
N ARG A 45 4.86 10.20 3.17
CA ARG A 45 6.24 10.19 3.72
C ARG A 45 7.26 10.31 2.61
N LYS A 46 8.45 10.79 2.98
CA LYS A 46 9.56 10.90 2.05
C LYS A 46 10.21 9.53 1.86
N LEU A 47 10.18 9.01 0.64
CA LEU A 47 11.07 7.93 0.23
C LEU A 47 12.40 8.52 -0.24
N TRP A 48 13.48 7.87 0.18
CA TRP A 48 14.83 8.17 -0.28
C TRP A 48 15.32 7.08 -1.21
N ALA A 49 16.01 7.48 -2.28
CA ALA A 49 16.83 6.61 -3.11
C ALA A 49 18.24 7.23 -3.18
N ASP A 50 19.29 6.43 -3.39
CA ASP A 50 20.66 6.95 -3.50
C ASP A 50 20.83 7.75 -4.80
N THR A 51 20.21 7.30 -5.89
CA THR A 51 20.26 7.95 -7.20
C THR A 51 18.88 8.13 -7.84
N THR A 52 18.80 9.00 -8.84
CA THR A 52 17.61 9.21 -9.67
C THR A 52 18.07 9.61 -11.06
N CYS A 53 17.40 9.12 -12.11
CA CYS A 53 17.76 9.49 -13.47
C CYS A 53 17.62 10.99 -13.72
N GLY A 54 18.45 11.48 -14.62
CA GLY A 54 18.40 12.85 -15.11
C GLY A 54 18.72 13.92 -14.05
N GLN A 55 19.49 13.55 -13.02
CA GLN A 55 19.83 14.44 -11.90
C GLN A 55 20.73 15.61 -12.34
N ASN A 56 21.67 15.35 -13.26
CA ASN A 56 22.66 16.33 -13.73
C ASN A 56 22.30 16.91 -15.10
N ALA A 57 21.81 16.06 -16.01
CA ALA A 57 21.45 16.44 -17.38
C ALA A 57 20.31 15.55 -17.87
N THR A 58 19.73 15.86 -19.02
CA THR A 58 18.71 14.99 -19.62
C THR A 58 19.35 13.68 -20.09
N GLU A 59 18.83 12.55 -19.61
CA GLU A 59 19.27 11.20 -19.95
C GLU A 59 18.25 10.54 -20.89
N LEU A 60 18.71 9.74 -21.85
CA LEU A 60 17.84 8.87 -22.66
C LEU A 60 17.72 7.52 -21.96
N TYR A 61 16.53 6.93 -21.93
CA TYR A 61 16.34 5.58 -21.42
C TYR A 61 15.37 4.81 -22.29
N CYS A 62 15.46 3.48 -22.26
CA CYS A 62 14.50 2.59 -22.92
C CYS A 62 14.07 1.45 -22.01
N PHE A 63 12.81 1.04 -22.13
CA PHE A 63 12.27 -0.16 -21.49
C PHE A 63 12.07 -1.27 -22.51
N TYR A 64 12.52 -2.47 -22.13
CA TYR A 64 12.33 -3.70 -22.87
C TYR A 64 11.30 -4.59 -22.16
N SER A 65 10.42 -5.21 -22.95
CA SER A 65 9.41 -6.14 -22.45
C SER A 65 9.21 -7.28 -23.44
N GLU A 66 8.68 -8.38 -22.95
CA GLU A 66 8.42 -9.60 -23.69
C GLU A 66 6.97 -9.69 -24.20
N ASN A 67 6.81 -10.42 -25.30
CA ASN A 67 5.54 -10.97 -25.76
C ASN A 67 5.27 -12.33 -25.10
N THR A 68 4.08 -12.88 -25.33
CA THR A 68 3.69 -14.21 -24.82
C THR A 68 4.57 -15.35 -25.34
N ASP A 69 5.19 -15.17 -26.51
CA ASP A 69 6.14 -16.10 -27.13
C ASP A 69 7.61 -15.84 -26.71
N LEU A 70 7.83 -15.01 -25.69
CA LEU A 70 9.14 -14.59 -25.19
C LEU A 70 9.99 -13.79 -26.19
N THR A 71 9.41 -13.31 -27.30
CA THR A 71 10.09 -12.35 -28.19
C THR A 71 10.10 -10.94 -27.60
N CYS A 72 11.15 -10.17 -27.87
CA CYS A 72 11.22 -8.79 -27.41
C CYS A 72 10.25 -7.91 -28.20
N ARG A 73 9.43 -7.13 -27.48
CA ARG A 73 8.67 -6.02 -28.07
C ARG A 73 9.62 -4.90 -28.50
N GLN A 74 9.12 -4.03 -29.36
CA GLN A 74 9.80 -2.78 -29.68
C GLN A 74 10.02 -1.97 -28.39
N PRO A 75 11.25 -1.55 -28.09
CA PRO A 75 11.56 -0.84 -26.86
C PRO A 75 10.88 0.53 -26.84
N LYS A 76 10.33 0.89 -25.68
CA LYS A 76 9.77 2.24 -25.47
C LYS A 76 10.85 3.12 -24.87
N CYS A 77 11.31 4.10 -25.64
CA CYS A 77 12.37 5.02 -25.24
C CYS A 77 11.81 6.42 -24.98
N ASP A 78 12.35 7.09 -23.99
CA ASP A 78 11.99 8.47 -23.64
C ASP A 78 13.15 9.16 -22.90
N LYS A 79 12.97 10.43 -22.54
CA LYS A 79 13.96 11.25 -21.83
C LYS A 79 13.63 11.36 -20.35
N CYS A 80 14.65 11.35 -19.50
CA CYS A 80 14.54 11.63 -18.08
C CYS A 80 15.28 12.93 -17.73
N ASN A 81 14.63 13.79 -16.96
CA ASN A 81 15.25 15.00 -16.41
C ASN A 81 14.60 15.34 -15.07
N ALA A 82 15.35 15.23 -13.97
CA ALA A 82 14.84 15.42 -12.61
C ALA A 82 14.39 16.86 -12.33
N ALA A 83 14.93 17.86 -13.06
CA ALA A 83 14.54 19.25 -12.92
C ALA A 83 13.21 19.59 -13.63
N GLN A 84 12.73 18.72 -14.53
CA GLN A 84 11.51 18.94 -15.30
C GLN A 84 10.40 17.97 -14.84
N PRO A 85 9.33 18.44 -14.18
CA PRO A 85 8.32 17.56 -13.56
C PRO A 85 7.66 16.53 -14.48
N HIS A 86 7.58 16.79 -15.79
CA HIS A 86 6.97 15.89 -16.77
C HIS A 86 7.93 14.81 -17.31
N LEU A 87 9.23 14.96 -17.06
CA LEU A 87 10.29 13.99 -17.41
C LEU A 87 10.94 13.39 -16.16
N ALA A 88 10.56 13.83 -14.97
CA ALA A 88 11.18 13.43 -13.72
C ALA A 88 10.57 12.14 -13.16
N HIS A 89 11.43 11.22 -12.74
CA HIS A 89 11.05 9.93 -12.12
C HIS A 89 11.58 9.85 -10.69
N LEU A 90 11.13 10.76 -9.83
CA LEU A 90 11.62 10.93 -8.45
C LEU A 90 11.14 9.81 -7.52
N PRO A 91 11.84 9.54 -6.38
CA PRO A 91 11.45 8.50 -5.42
C PRO A 91 10.02 8.62 -4.88
N ALA A 92 9.49 9.85 -4.82
CA ALA A 92 8.11 10.11 -4.41
C ALA A 92 7.05 9.44 -5.30
N ALA A 93 7.38 9.13 -6.55
CA ALA A 93 6.50 8.41 -7.46
C ALA A 93 6.21 6.97 -7.02
N MET A 94 7.06 6.36 -6.18
CA MET A 94 6.79 5.03 -5.62
C MET A 94 5.77 5.04 -4.49
N ALA A 95 5.53 6.20 -3.88
CA ALA A 95 4.65 6.39 -2.74
C ALA A 95 3.42 7.25 -3.08
N ASP A 96 3.13 7.49 -4.36
CA ASP A 96 1.87 8.11 -4.76
C ASP A 96 0.77 7.05 -4.93
N SER A 97 -0.38 7.45 -5.46
CA SER A 97 -1.48 6.51 -5.64
C SER A 97 -1.14 5.53 -6.76
N SER A 98 -1.11 4.24 -6.44
CA SER A 98 -0.94 3.11 -7.38
C SER A 98 -1.98 3.06 -8.51
N PHE A 99 -3.02 3.89 -8.42
CA PHE A 99 -4.14 3.98 -9.36
C PHE A 99 -4.12 5.27 -10.17
N LYS A 100 -3.08 6.09 -9.99
CA LYS A 100 -2.83 7.26 -10.81
C LYS A 100 -2.62 6.85 -12.26
N PHE A 101 -3.24 7.61 -13.15
CA PHE A 101 -3.08 7.48 -14.59
C PHE A 101 -2.64 8.82 -15.20
N PRO A 102 -1.58 8.85 -16.03
CA PRO A 102 -0.69 7.73 -16.36
C PRO A 102 0.08 7.23 -15.13
N ARG A 103 0.51 5.95 -15.15
CA ARG A 103 1.33 5.38 -14.07
C ARG A 103 2.66 6.11 -13.95
N THR A 104 3.01 6.46 -12.73
CA THR A 104 4.27 7.08 -12.32
C THR A 104 5.23 6.02 -11.80
N TRP A 105 6.53 6.27 -11.88
CA TRP A 105 7.54 5.39 -11.32
C TRP A 105 8.75 6.21 -10.87
N TRP A 106 9.54 5.65 -9.96
CA TRP A 106 10.90 6.11 -9.74
C TRP A 106 11.86 5.33 -10.65
N GLN A 107 12.92 5.99 -11.07
CA GLN A 107 13.98 5.39 -11.88
C GLN A 107 15.36 5.81 -11.36
N SER A 108 16.25 4.84 -11.17
CA SER A 108 17.64 5.09 -10.76
C SER A 108 18.45 5.77 -11.86
N ALA A 109 19.64 6.27 -11.54
CA ALA A 109 20.61 6.66 -12.56
C ALA A 109 21.02 5.44 -13.42
N GLU A 110 21.64 5.73 -14.58
CA GLU A 110 22.17 4.71 -15.48
C GLU A 110 23.43 4.03 -14.90
N ASP A 111 23.66 2.76 -15.27
CA ASP A 111 24.84 1.95 -14.89
C ASP A 111 25.05 1.75 -13.37
N VAL A 112 23.99 1.88 -12.58
CA VAL A 112 24.06 1.64 -11.12
C VAL A 112 23.83 0.17 -10.77
N HIS A 113 24.87 -0.50 -10.30
CA HIS A 113 24.74 -1.89 -9.87
C HIS A 113 24.03 -2.04 -8.51
N ARG A 114 24.26 -1.07 -7.61
CA ARG A 114 23.73 -1.09 -6.24
C ARG A 114 22.94 0.18 -5.98
N GLU A 115 21.80 0.02 -5.36
CA GLU A 115 20.87 1.10 -5.10
C GLU A 115 20.12 0.83 -3.80
N LYS A 116 19.87 1.87 -3.02
CA LYS A 116 19.21 1.74 -1.72
C LYS A 116 17.97 2.61 -1.70
N ILE A 117 16.86 2.03 -1.28
CA ILE A 117 15.61 2.72 -1.04
C ILE A 117 15.32 2.68 0.45
N GLN A 118 14.98 3.82 1.05
CA GLN A 118 14.76 3.92 2.48
C GLN A 118 13.49 4.72 2.80
N LEU A 119 12.70 4.18 3.73
CA LEU A 119 11.56 4.84 4.36
C LEU A 119 11.87 5.05 5.83
N ASP A 120 11.86 6.30 6.25
CA ASP A 120 12.02 6.69 7.65
C ASP A 120 10.66 7.07 8.22
N LEU A 121 10.29 6.46 9.35
CA LEU A 121 9.04 6.72 10.06
C LEU A 121 9.34 7.65 11.24
N GLU A 122 8.42 8.57 11.48
CA GLU A 122 8.48 9.56 12.56
C GLU A 122 8.24 8.97 13.96
N ALA A 123 7.74 7.73 14.02
CA ALA A 123 7.43 7.00 15.24
C ALA A 123 7.54 5.49 15.00
N GLU A 124 7.17 4.70 16.00
CA GLU A 124 7.07 3.24 15.88
C GLU A 124 5.76 2.82 15.20
N PHE A 125 5.85 1.91 14.23
CA PHE A 125 4.71 1.35 13.52
C PHE A 125 4.76 -0.17 13.49
N TYR A 126 3.59 -0.79 13.35
CA TYR A 126 3.49 -2.18 12.93
C TYR A 126 3.61 -2.29 11.41
N PHE A 127 4.56 -3.07 10.94
CA PHE A 127 4.74 -3.46 9.55
C PHE A 127 4.31 -4.91 9.35
N THR A 128 3.49 -5.13 8.33
CA THR A 128 2.92 -6.46 8.05
C THR A 128 3.40 -7.00 6.71
N HIS A 129 3.36 -6.19 5.65
CA HIS A 129 3.67 -6.64 4.29
C HIS A 129 4.33 -5.52 3.49
N LEU A 130 5.32 -5.87 2.68
CA LEU A 130 5.87 -5.00 1.64
C LEU A 130 5.44 -5.57 0.29
N ILE A 131 4.98 -4.69 -0.60
CA ILE A 131 4.73 -5.01 -2.01
C ILE A 131 5.48 -3.97 -2.84
N MET A 132 6.38 -4.45 -3.69
CA MET A 132 7.07 -3.61 -4.68
C MET A 132 6.66 -4.05 -6.08
N VAL A 133 6.31 -3.11 -6.95
CA VAL A 133 5.94 -3.39 -8.34
C VAL A 133 6.99 -2.77 -9.25
N PHE A 134 7.79 -3.60 -9.90
CA PHE A 134 8.88 -3.14 -10.75
C PHE A 134 8.39 -2.81 -12.15
N LYS A 135 8.88 -1.70 -12.71
CA LYS A 135 8.75 -1.35 -14.12
C LYS A 135 9.87 -1.95 -14.97
N SER A 136 11.09 -1.97 -14.42
CA SER A 136 12.21 -2.76 -14.95
C SER A 136 12.02 -4.25 -14.60
N PRO A 137 12.86 -5.15 -15.11
CA PRO A 137 12.97 -6.48 -14.52
C PRO A 137 13.31 -6.37 -13.03
N ARG A 138 12.86 -7.36 -12.25
CA ARG A 138 13.20 -7.47 -10.83
C ARG A 138 14.71 -7.67 -10.67
N PRO A 139 15.30 -7.28 -9.54
CA PRO A 139 16.72 -7.48 -9.29
C PRO A 139 17.07 -8.97 -9.16
N ALA A 140 18.25 -9.35 -9.65
CA ALA A 140 18.81 -10.69 -9.47
C ALA A 140 19.17 -10.96 -8.01
N ALA A 141 19.43 -9.89 -7.26
CA ALA A 141 19.72 -9.94 -5.84
C ALA A 141 19.27 -8.65 -5.16
N MET A 142 18.52 -8.77 -4.07
CA MET A 142 18.17 -7.65 -3.19
C MET A 142 17.97 -8.11 -1.74
N VAL A 143 18.04 -7.18 -0.80
CA VAL A 143 17.84 -7.43 0.63
C VAL A 143 16.84 -6.43 1.19
N LEU A 144 15.93 -6.91 2.03
CA LEU A 144 15.03 -6.09 2.82
C LEU A 144 15.51 -6.08 4.27
N ASP A 145 15.72 -4.90 4.83
CA ASP A 145 16.13 -4.69 6.22
C ASP A 145 15.13 -3.80 6.96
N ARG A 146 15.17 -3.86 8.30
CA ARG A 146 14.48 -2.94 9.19
C ARG A 146 15.40 -2.36 10.24
N SER A 147 14.99 -1.23 10.79
CA SER A 147 15.47 -0.71 12.06
C SER A 147 14.32 -0.57 13.06
N GLN A 148 14.61 -0.81 14.33
CA GLN A 148 13.67 -0.65 15.45
C GLN A 148 14.14 0.45 16.43
N ASP A 149 15.16 1.22 16.04
CA ASP A 149 15.85 2.20 16.87
C ASP A 149 16.24 3.46 16.08
N PHE A 150 15.36 3.86 15.14
CA PHE A 150 15.46 5.06 14.32
C PHE A 150 16.75 5.11 13.48
N GLY A 151 17.10 3.97 12.87
CA GLY A 151 18.19 3.85 11.90
C GLY A 151 19.56 3.57 12.49
N LYS A 152 19.68 3.43 13.82
CA LYS A 152 20.96 3.16 14.50
C LYS A 152 21.46 1.74 14.24
N THR A 153 20.57 0.74 14.33
CA THR A 153 20.88 -0.65 14.00
C THR A 153 19.93 -1.19 12.95
N TRP A 154 20.42 -2.16 12.18
CA TRP A 154 19.69 -2.75 11.07
C TRP A 154 19.74 -4.26 11.18
N LYS A 155 18.57 -4.89 11.01
CA LYS A 155 18.42 -6.35 10.95
C LYS A 155 17.76 -6.75 9.64
N PRO A 156 18.28 -7.76 8.92
CA PRO A 156 17.63 -8.29 7.73
C PRO A 156 16.24 -8.87 8.06
N TYR A 157 15.27 -8.60 7.19
CA TYR A 157 13.99 -9.30 7.13
C TYR A 157 14.07 -10.50 6.19
N LYS A 158 14.55 -10.28 4.97
CA LYS A 158 14.53 -11.30 3.91
C LYS A 158 15.55 -10.97 2.82
N TYR A 159 16.15 -12.02 2.26
CA TYR A 159 17.01 -11.96 1.10
C TYR A 159 16.24 -12.45 -0.13
N PHE A 160 16.46 -11.83 -1.27
CA PHE A 160 15.86 -12.22 -2.54
C PHE A 160 17.00 -12.43 -3.54
N ALA A 161 17.11 -13.60 -4.14
CA ALA A 161 18.09 -13.85 -5.18
C ALA A 161 17.59 -14.85 -6.22
N THR A 162 18.08 -14.80 -7.45
CA THR A 162 17.84 -15.86 -8.45
C THR A 162 18.38 -17.21 -7.98
N ASN A 163 19.47 -17.18 -7.20
CA ASN A 163 20.05 -18.34 -6.54
C ASN A 163 20.56 -17.93 -5.16
N CYS A 164 19.83 -18.29 -4.11
CA CYS A 164 20.15 -17.96 -2.72
C CYS A 164 21.51 -18.53 -2.27
N SER A 165 21.79 -19.80 -2.61
CA SER A 165 23.03 -20.47 -2.22
C SER A 165 24.25 -19.81 -2.87
N ALA A 166 24.17 -19.52 -4.18
CA ALA A 166 25.29 -18.92 -4.91
C ALA A 166 25.50 -17.44 -4.58
N THR A 167 24.43 -16.70 -4.29
CA THR A 167 24.50 -15.24 -4.07
C THR A 167 24.82 -14.88 -2.62
N PHE A 168 24.21 -15.58 -1.67
CA PHE A 168 24.28 -15.23 -0.25
C PHE A 168 24.78 -16.38 0.64
N GLY A 169 25.01 -17.58 0.11
CA GLY A 169 25.31 -18.76 0.92
C GLY A 169 24.14 -19.19 1.80
N LEU A 170 22.90 -18.88 1.41
CA LEU A 170 21.68 -19.12 2.18
C LEU A 170 20.81 -20.17 1.51
N GLU A 171 20.06 -20.92 2.32
CA GLU A 171 19.02 -21.83 1.83
C GLU A 171 17.81 -21.03 1.29
N ASP A 172 17.16 -21.58 0.27
CA ASP A 172 15.99 -20.99 -0.37
C ASP A 172 14.70 -21.46 0.33
N ASP A 173 13.78 -20.54 0.62
CA ASP A 173 12.51 -20.83 1.29
C ASP A 173 11.53 -21.65 0.45
N VAL A 174 11.76 -21.73 -0.86
CA VAL A 174 11.05 -22.65 -1.76
C VAL A 174 11.40 -24.10 -1.44
N VAL A 175 12.64 -24.36 -0.99
CA VAL A 175 13.14 -25.70 -0.63
C VAL A 175 12.98 -25.96 0.87
N LYS A 176 13.36 -24.99 1.72
CA LYS A 176 13.30 -25.10 3.17
C LYS A 176 12.37 -24.04 3.75
N LYS A 177 11.16 -24.45 4.12
CA LYS A 177 10.17 -23.56 4.75
C LYS A 177 10.79 -22.82 5.94
N GLY A 178 10.63 -21.51 5.96
CA GLY A 178 11.17 -20.63 7.01
C GLY A 178 12.60 -20.13 6.77
N ALA A 179 13.27 -20.52 5.67
CA ALA A 179 14.56 -19.94 5.32
C ALA A 179 14.45 -18.42 5.06
N ILE A 180 15.52 -17.68 5.33
CA ILE A 180 15.54 -16.22 5.25
C ILE A 180 15.75 -15.69 3.81
N CYS A 181 16.16 -16.55 2.86
CA CYS A 181 16.28 -16.20 1.46
C CYS A 181 15.16 -16.83 0.61
N THR A 182 14.78 -16.17 -0.49
CA THR A 182 13.79 -16.70 -1.45
C THR A 182 14.17 -16.38 -2.90
N SER A 183 13.92 -17.32 -3.81
CA SER A 183 13.99 -17.06 -5.26
C SER A 183 12.64 -16.77 -5.91
N ARG A 184 11.54 -16.90 -5.16
CA ARG A 184 10.15 -16.78 -5.66
C ARG A 184 9.88 -15.48 -6.44
N TYR A 185 10.52 -14.38 -6.05
CA TYR A 185 10.31 -13.06 -6.63
C TYR A 185 11.55 -12.54 -7.38
N SER A 186 12.47 -13.41 -7.77
CA SER A 186 13.74 -13.03 -8.40
C SER A 186 13.83 -13.47 -9.86
N SER A 187 12.73 -13.98 -10.43
CA SER A 187 12.67 -14.30 -11.87
C SER A 187 12.74 -13.01 -12.70
N PRO A 188 13.52 -13.00 -13.80
CA PRO A 188 13.58 -11.86 -14.71
C PRO A 188 12.25 -11.63 -15.46
N PHE A 189 11.38 -12.65 -15.54
CA PHE A 189 10.04 -12.55 -16.13
C PHE A 189 8.95 -12.42 -15.05
N PRO A 190 7.95 -11.55 -15.23
CA PRO A 190 7.80 -10.64 -16.37
C PRO A 190 8.81 -9.49 -16.32
N CYS A 191 9.24 -8.99 -17.49
CA CYS A 191 10.25 -7.92 -17.54
C CYS A 191 9.72 -6.54 -17.13
N THR A 192 8.40 -6.40 -17.01
CA THR A 192 7.71 -5.23 -16.47
C THR A 192 6.49 -5.67 -15.67
N GLY A 193 6.17 -4.96 -14.59
CA GLY A 193 5.07 -5.30 -13.70
C GLY A 193 5.37 -6.48 -12.77
N GLY A 194 6.63 -6.91 -12.68
CA GLY A 194 7.04 -7.97 -11.76
C GLY A 194 6.93 -7.51 -10.31
N GLU A 195 6.28 -8.31 -9.48
CA GLU A 195 6.09 -7.99 -8.06
C GLU A 195 7.13 -8.68 -7.18
N VAL A 196 7.52 -8.00 -6.10
CA VAL A 196 8.27 -8.56 -4.96
C VAL A 196 7.44 -8.35 -3.71
N ILE A 197 7.14 -9.43 -3.00
CA ILE A 197 6.29 -9.40 -1.82
C ILE A 197 7.03 -10.00 -0.63
N PHE A 198 6.98 -9.30 0.50
CA PHE A 198 7.39 -9.81 1.79
C PHE A 198 6.22 -9.75 2.78
N ARG A 199 6.08 -10.78 3.62
CA ARG A 199 5.12 -10.81 4.73
C ARG A 199 5.88 -11.06 6.03
N ALA A 200 5.80 -10.13 6.97
CA ALA A 200 6.50 -10.19 8.26
C ALA A 200 6.02 -11.39 9.10
N LEU A 201 4.74 -11.74 9.00
CA LEU A 201 4.19 -12.96 9.55
C LEU A 201 3.88 -13.92 8.41
N SER A 202 4.76 -14.90 8.23
CA SER A 202 4.52 -16.08 7.38
C SER A 202 4.62 -17.32 8.26
N PRO A 203 3.90 -18.42 7.96
CA PRO A 203 4.07 -19.68 8.68
C PRO A 203 5.55 -20.07 8.76
N PRO A 204 6.05 -20.48 9.94
CA PRO A 204 5.30 -20.96 11.12
C PRO A 204 4.96 -19.89 12.17
N TYR A 205 5.11 -18.60 11.86
CA TYR A 205 4.88 -17.50 12.81
C TYR A 205 3.40 -17.10 12.95
N ASP A 206 2.47 -18.03 12.73
CA ASP A 206 1.05 -17.84 13.04
C ASP A 206 0.92 -17.80 14.57
N MET A 207 1.24 -16.63 15.15
CA MET A 207 1.27 -16.44 16.59
C MET A 207 -0.13 -16.18 17.11
N GLU A 208 -0.48 -16.87 18.20
CA GLU A 208 -1.76 -16.70 18.88
C GLU A 208 -1.98 -15.27 19.41
N ASN A 209 -0.90 -14.55 19.75
CA ASN A 209 -0.96 -13.18 20.23
C ASN A 209 -0.05 -12.23 19.42
N PRO A 210 -0.61 -11.30 18.61
CA PRO A 210 0.15 -10.34 17.81
C PRO A 210 0.86 -9.25 18.65
N TYR A 211 0.54 -9.15 19.95
CA TYR A 211 1.16 -8.22 20.88
C TYR A 211 2.30 -8.85 21.70
N SER A 212 2.62 -10.12 21.50
CA SER A 212 3.73 -10.79 22.21
C SER A 212 5.09 -10.17 21.87
N ALA A 213 6.09 -10.30 22.76
CA ALA A 213 7.43 -9.75 22.53
C ALA A 213 8.07 -10.26 21.22
N LYS A 214 7.86 -11.54 20.88
CA LYS A 214 8.32 -12.15 19.64
C LYS A 214 7.63 -11.56 18.40
N ALA A 215 6.33 -11.28 18.49
CA ALA A 215 5.59 -10.62 17.43
C ALA A 215 6.06 -9.20 17.22
N GLN A 216 6.25 -8.45 18.31
CA GLN A 216 6.73 -7.08 18.25
C GLN A 216 8.15 -7.00 17.68
N GLU A 217 9.04 -7.97 17.96
CA GLU A 217 10.38 -8.01 17.34
C GLU A 217 10.30 -8.14 15.80
N GLN A 218 9.27 -8.79 15.27
CA GLN A 218 9.06 -8.95 13.83
C GLN A 218 8.23 -7.83 13.20
N LEU A 219 7.23 -7.30 13.89
CA LEU A 219 6.30 -6.33 13.31
C LEU A 219 6.70 -4.88 13.57
N LYS A 220 7.30 -4.57 14.72
CA LYS A 220 7.61 -3.19 15.10
C LYS A 220 8.78 -2.67 14.26
N ILE A 221 8.61 -1.53 13.60
CA ILE A 221 9.68 -0.86 12.84
C ILE A 221 9.65 0.65 13.05
N THR A 222 10.81 1.26 12.81
CA THR A 222 11.01 2.73 12.72
C THR A 222 11.57 3.11 11.35
N ASN A 223 12.28 2.20 10.68
CA ASN A 223 12.76 2.41 9.32
C ASN A 223 12.66 1.10 8.54
N LEU A 224 12.44 1.24 7.23
CA LEU A 224 12.47 0.14 6.28
C LEU A 224 13.47 0.47 5.17
N ARG A 225 14.35 -0.47 4.83
CA ARG A 225 15.37 -0.28 3.80
C ARG A 225 15.39 -1.45 2.84
N VAL A 226 15.38 -1.15 1.55
CA VAL A 226 15.62 -2.10 0.47
C VAL A 226 16.97 -1.80 -0.16
N GLN A 227 17.80 -2.83 -0.27
CA GLN A 227 19.09 -2.76 -0.96
C GLN A 227 19.01 -3.61 -2.23
N LEU A 228 18.97 -2.95 -3.39
CA LEU A 228 19.08 -3.59 -4.70
C LEU A 228 20.57 -3.82 -4.97
N LEU A 229 20.98 -5.07 -5.16
CA LEU A 229 22.40 -5.45 -5.22
C LEU A 229 22.87 -5.84 -6.61
N LYS A 230 21.98 -6.38 -7.44
CA LYS A 230 22.30 -6.83 -8.80
C LYS A 230 21.11 -6.68 -9.72
N GLN A 231 21.30 -5.97 -10.83
CA GLN A 231 20.30 -5.77 -11.87
C GLN A 231 20.06 -7.05 -12.68
N GLN A 232 18.94 -7.10 -13.41
CA GLN A 232 18.66 -8.09 -14.45
C GLN A 232 18.24 -7.41 -15.74
N PHE A 233 18.61 -8.02 -16.85
CA PHE A 233 18.13 -7.67 -18.18
C PHE A 233 16.93 -8.54 -18.54
N CYS A 234 16.08 -8.03 -19.43
CA CYS A 234 15.00 -8.83 -19.99
C CYS A 234 15.58 -9.89 -20.95
N PRO A 235 15.48 -11.20 -20.67
CA PRO A 235 16.10 -12.25 -21.48
C PRO A 235 15.19 -12.67 -22.65
N CYS A 236 14.47 -11.72 -23.24
CA CYS A 236 13.60 -11.97 -24.40
C CYS A 236 14.43 -12.21 -25.68
N GLN A 237 13.89 -13.00 -26.60
CA GLN A 237 14.53 -13.31 -27.88
C GLN A 237 14.38 -12.15 -28.87
N ARG A 238 15.47 -11.74 -29.49
CA ARG A 238 15.49 -10.66 -30.49
C ARG A 238 15.56 -11.24 -31.89
N ASN A 239 14.60 -10.90 -32.73
CA ASN A 239 14.62 -11.31 -34.15
C ASN A 239 15.58 -10.45 -34.99
N ASP A 240 15.84 -9.20 -34.57
CA ASP A 240 16.77 -8.29 -35.25
C ASP A 240 18.19 -8.35 -34.65
N LEU A 241 19.09 -9.01 -35.38
CA LEU A 241 20.53 -9.15 -35.07
C LEU A 241 21.35 -7.84 -35.27
N ASN A 242 20.80 -6.82 -35.94
CA ASN A 242 21.59 -5.70 -36.48
C ASN A 242 21.68 -4.45 -35.59
N ALA A 243 20.89 -4.33 -34.52
CA ALA A 243 21.01 -3.22 -33.57
C ALA A 243 21.50 -3.74 -32.22
N LYS A 244 22.75 -3.44 -31.83
CA LYS A 244 23.17 -3.67 -30.44
C LYS A 244 22.16 -2.98 -29.51
N PRO A 245 21.66 -3.65 -28.46
CA PRO A 245 20.79 -2.96 -27.51
C PRO A 245 21.56 -1.75 -26.99
N GLN A 246 20.96 -0.57 -26.95
CA GLN A 246 21.53 0.52 -26.18
C GLN A 246 21.24 0.16 -24.72
N HIS A 247 22.30 -0.18 -23.97
CA HIS A 247 22.19 -0.77 -22.64
C HIS A 247 21.83 0.31 -21.62
N PHE A 248 20.56 0.70 -21.55
CA PHE A 248 20.08 1.59 -20.49
C PHE A 248 19.82 0.75 -19.23
N THR A 249 20.84 0.63 -18.38
CA THR A 249 20.93 -0.19 -17.16
C THR A 249 20.39 0.57 -15.94
N HIS A 250 19.09 0.49 -15.69
CA HIS A 250 18.49 1.18 -14.53
C HIS A 250 17.46 0.30 -13.81
N TYR A 251 17.29 0.56 -12.51
CA TYR A 251 16.14 0.08 -11.75
C TYR A 251 14.97 1.03 -11.96
N ALA A 252 13.76 0.48 -12.05
CA ALA A 252 12.55 1.29 -12.05
C ALA A 252 11.41 0.61 -11.29
N ILE A 253 10.72 1.35 -10.44
CA ILE A 253 9.68 0.85 -9.53
C ILE A 253 8.45 1.74 -9.65
N TYR A 254 7.31 1.14 -10.02
CA TYR A 254 6.01 1.80 -10.01
C TYR A 254 5.57 2.10 -8.58
N ASP A 255 5.50 1.07 -7.74
CA ASP A 255 4.85 1.15 -6.43
C ASP A 255 5.73 0.57 -5.32
N PHE A 256 5.82 1.26 -4.18
CA PHE A 256 6.45 0.83 -2.93
C PHE A 256 5.43 0.90 -1.79
N ILE A 257 4.70 -0.20 -1.60
CA ILE A 257 3.55 -0.27 -0.69
C ILE A 257 3.97 -0.96 0.60
N VAL A 258 3.99 -0.19 1.69
CA VAL A 258 4.36 -0.66 3.03
C VAL A 258 3.08 -0.79 3.86
N LYS A 259 2.48 -1.97 3.91
CA LYS A 259 1.25 -2.20 4.67
C LYS A 259 1.55 -2.32 6.16
N GLY A 260 0.87 -1.51 6.96
CA GLY A 260 1.06 -1.46 8.40
C GLY A 260 -0.01 -0.64 9.13
N SER A 261 0.14 -0.50 10.43
CA SER A 261 -0.71 0.33 11.29
C SER A 261 0.15 1.02 12.35
N CYS A 262 -0.38 2.01 13.06
CA CYS A 262 0.34 2.55 14.20
C CYS A 262 0.51 1.50 15.30
N PHE A 263 1.56 1.67 16.08
CA PHE A 263 1.86 0.80 17.21
C PHE A 263 1.21 1.35 18.49
N CYS A 264 0.15 0.67 18.96
CA CYS A 264 -0.61 1.10 20.16
C CYS A 264 -0.75 0.01 21.23
N ASN A 265 -0.02 -1.12 21.10
CA ASN A 265 -0.09 -2.27 22.03
C ASN A 265 -1.51 -2.78 22.34
N GLY A 266 -2.47 -2.62 21.42
CA GLY A 266 -3.84 -3.08 21.64
C GLY A 266 -4.74 -2.10 22.40
N HIS A 267 -4.29 -0.87 22.67
CA HIS A 267 -5.00 0.10 23.53
C HIS A 267 -5.64 1.27 22.78
N ALA A 268 -5.49 1.34 21.45
CA ALA A 268 -6.13 2.37 20.64
C ALA A 268 -6.53 1.83 19.27
N ASP A 269 -7.68 2.27 18.77
CA ASP A 269 -8.21 1.99 17.44
C ASP A 269 -7.98 3.16 16.45
N GLN A 270 -7.41 4.26 16.94
CA GLN A 270 -7.12 5.46 16.16
C GLN A 270 -5.78 6.07 16.56
N CYS A 271 -5.16 6.77 15.61
CA CYS A 271 -3.92 7.52 15.82
C CYS A 271 -4.12 8.95 15.38
N VAL A 272 -3.40 9.85 16.04
CA VAL A 272 -3.26 11.24 15.60
C VAL A 272 -1.86 11.46 15.02
N PRO A 273 -1.69 12.45 14.12
CA PRO A 273 -0.37 12.81 13.62
C PRO A 273 0.60 13.13 14.77
N VAL A 274 1.85 12.69 14.64
CA VAL A 274 2.91 12.99 15.60
C VAL A 274 3.29 14.47 15.52
N ASP A 275 3.53 15.09 16.68
CA ASP A 275 3.92 16.49 16.74
C ASP A 275 5.16 16.78 15.89
N GLY A 276 5.08 17.83 15.08
CA GLY A 276 6.17 18.24 14.19
C GLY A 276 6.27 17.44 12.89
N PHE A 277 5.52 16.35 12.71
CA PHE A 277 5.46 15.65 11.42
C PHE A 277 4.77 16.51 10.37
N ARG A 278 5.41 16.66 9.22
CA ARG A 278 4.86 17.35 8.05
C ARG A 278 4.86 16.39 6.87
N PRO A 279 3.69 15.97 6.37
CA PRO A 279 3.64 15.09 5.23
C PRO A 279 4.27 15.77 4.02
N VAL A 280 5.03 15.00 3.24
CA VAL A 280 5.52 15.48 1.94
C VAL A 280 4.29 15.72 1.07
N LYS A 281 4.11 16.97 0.64
CA LYS A 281 3.13 17.30 -0.39
C LYS A 281 3.59 16.64 -1.68
N ALA A 282 3.17 15.40 -1.92
CA ALA A 282 3.17 14.87 -3.27
C ALA A 282 2.36 15.85 -4.13
N PRO A 283 2.80 16.20 -5.36
CA PRO A 283 1.99 17.02 -6.24
C PRO A 283 0.61 16.36 -6.40
N GLY A 284 -0.41 16.97 -5.78
CA GLY A 284 -1.77 16.43 -5.69
C GLY A 284 -2.21 15.89 -4.32
N VAL A 285 -1.73 16.39 -3.18
CA VAL A 285 -2.24 16.04 -1.85
C VAL A 285 -2.67 17.29 -1.06
N PHE A 286 -3.99 17.49 -1.06
CA PHE A 286 -4.91 18.24 -0.18
C PHE A 286 -4.67 19.72 0.17
N HIS A 287 -5.44 20.59 -0.47
CA HIS A 287 -6.54 21.24 0.25
C HIS A 287 -7.81 20.49 -0.13
N VAL A 288 -8.76 20.28 0.79
CA VAL A 288 -10.15 20.06 0.39
C VAL A 288 -10.55 21.34 -0.36
N PRO A 289 -10.66 21.35 -1.69
CA PRO A 289 -11.16 22.52 -2.36
C PRO A 289 -12.64 22.55 -1.97
N LYS A 290 -13.05 23.54 -1.18
CA LYS A 290 -14.43 23.99 -1.20
C LYS A 290 -14.68 24.57 -2.59
N THR A 291 -14.85 23.74 -3.63
CA THR A 291 -15.21 24.28 -4.95
C THR A 291 -16.21 23.38 -5.69
N ASN A 292 -17.34 24.03 -5.93
CA ASN A 292 -18.38 23.84 -6.94
C ASN A 292 -19.20 22.56 -6.88
N HIS A 293 -20.38 22.74 -6.27
CA HIS A 293 -21.57 21.88 -6.25
C HIS A 293 -21.82 21.13 -7.58
N ILE A 294 -21.33 19.90 -7.67
CA ILE A 294 -22.09 18.82 -8.30
C ILE A 294 -22.67 18.05 -7.12
N SER A 295 -23.90 18.39 -6.77
CA SER A 295 -24.65 17.73 -5.71
C SER A 295 -25.67 16.80 -6.33
N HIS A 296 -25.92 15.70 -5.63
CA HIS A 296 -27.08 14.87 -5.90
C HIS A 296 -28.37 15.70 -5.92
N ARG A 297 -29.31 15.31 -6.79
CA ARG A 297 -30.65 15.91 -6.85
C ARG A 297 -31.61 15.27 -5.84
N GLY A 298 -31.25 14.09 -5.33
CA GLY A 298 -32.00 13.34 -4.32
C GLY A 298 -31.30 13.29 -2.96
N SER A 299 -31.99 12.72 -1.97
CA SER A 299 -31.37 12.43 -0.67
C SER A 299 -30.26 11.41 -0.82
N LEU A 300 -29.12 11.70 -0.21
CA LEU A 300 -28.03 10.76 -0.03
C LEU A 300 -28.45 9.65 0.93
N ASN A 301 -28.23 8.40 0.54
CA ASN A 301 -28.50 7.24 1.39
C ASN A 301 -27.20 6.60 1.91
N THR A 302 -26.10 6.70 1.17
CA THR A 302 -24.88 5.94 1.46
C THR A 302 -23.63 6.65 0.95
N VAL A 303 -22.53 6.42 1.63
CA VAL A 303 -21.18 6.83 1.22
C VAL A 303 -20.21 5.69 1.51
N THR A 304 -19.21 5.51 0.65
CA THR A 304 -18.16 4.51 0.87
C THR A 304 -16.83 5.03 0.35
N ILE A 305 -15.75 4.57 0.98
CA ILE A 305 -14.37 4.86 0.58
C ILE A 305 -13.75 3.58 0.04
N SER A 306 -12.88 3.69 -0.97
CA SER A 306 -12.19 2.55 -1.52
C SER A 306 -11.14 1.97 -0.54
N PRO A 307 -10.79 0.67 -0.62
CA PRO A 307 -9.89 0.02 0.34
C PRO A 307 -8.48 0.63 0.39
N ASP A 308 -8.07 1.30 -0.69
CA ASP A 308 -6.79 2.00 -0.81
C ASP A 308 -6.88 3.49 -0.41
N GLY A 309 -8.08 3.99 -0.10
CA GLY A 309 -8.34 5.37 0.28
C GLY A 309 -8.21 6.40 -0.85
N SER A 310 -8.12 5.97 -2.12
CA SER A 310 -7.95 6.90 -3.24
C SER A 310 -9.27 7.44 -3.80
N LEU A 311 -10.39 6.76 -3.58
CA LEU A 311 -11.70 7.10 -4.11
C LEU A 311 -12.74 7.17 -2.99
N TYR A 312 -13.72 8.04 -3.17
CA TYR A 312 -14.97 7.94 -2.42
C TYR A 312 -16.15 7.94 -3.38
N ALA A 313 -17.19 7.20 -3.02
CA ALA A 313 -18.44 7.13 -3.75
C ALA A 313 -19.59 7.54 -2.83
N SER A 314 -20.61 8.17 -3.39
CA SER A 314 -21.89 8.38 -2.71
C SER A 314 -23.05 7.95 -3.57
N GLY A 315 -24.05 7.36 -2.93
CA GLY A 315 -25.27 6.86 -3.57
C GLY A 315 -26.47 7.67 -3.09
N SER A 316 -27.35 7.98 -4.03
CA SER A 316 -28.51 8.84 -3.82
C SER A 316 -29.80 8.19 -4.33
N LYS A 317 -30.93 8.73 -3.85
CA LYS A 317 -32.28 8.41 -4.34
C LYS A 317 -32.55 8.89 -5.77
N ASP A 318 -31.69 9.73 -6.34
CA ASP A 318 -31.78 10.13 -7.75
C ASP A 318 -31.32 9.04 -8.73
N GLY A 319 -30.93 7.87 -8.23
CA GLY A 319 -30.45 6.75 -9.04
C GLY A 319 -29.04 6.92 -9.56
N GLN A 320 -28.29 7.89 -9.02
CA GLN A 320 -26.92 8.16 -9.42
C GLN A 320 -25.96 7.84 -8.28
N ALA A 321 -24.90 7.09 -8.59
CA ALA A 321 -23.72 7.05 -7.74
C ALA A 321 -22.69 8.02 -8.30
N MET A 322 -22.23 8.95 -7.48
CA MET A 322 -21.15 9.84 -7.84
C MET A 322 -19.84 9.29 -7.26
N LEU A 323 -18.77 9.42 -8.03
CA LEU A 323 -17.44 8.96 -7.68
C LEU A 323 -16.46 10.12 -7.77
N TRP A 324 -15.61 10.23 -6.76
CA TRP A 324 -14.60 11.26 -6.68
C TRP A 324 -13.24 10.66 -6.37
N ASP A 325 -12.22 11.33 -6.90
CA ASP A 325 -10.83 11.12 -6.54
C ASP A 325 -10.60 11.84 -5.22
N LEU A 326 -10.37 11.08 -4.14
CA LEU A 326 -10.02 11.65 -2.84
C LEU A 326 -8.72 12.44 -2.95
N ASN A 327 -7.72 11.94 -3.68
CA ASN A 327 -6.42 12.59 -3.78
C ASN A 327 -6.52 13.95 -4.49
N LYS A 328 -7.29 14.02 -5.58
CA LYS A 328 -7.44 15.23 -6.40
C LYS A 328 -8.59 16.13 -5.96
N GLY A 329 -9.46 15.68 -5.04
CA GLY A 329 -10.68 16.38 -4.65
C GLY A 329 -11.62 16.65 -5.83
N LYS A 330 -11.58 15.80 -6.87
CA LYS A 330 -12.25 16.03 -8.15
C LYS A 330 -13.34 15.00 -8.39
N HIS A 331 -14.50 15.45 -8.82
CA HIS A 331 -15.55 14.58 -9.35
C HIS A 331 -15.01 13.84 -10.59
N LEU A 332 -15.03 12.51 -10.53
CA LEU A 332 -14.56 11.65 -11.61
C LEU A 332 -15.72 11.29 -12.53
N TYR A 333 -16.71 10.56 -11.99
CA TYR A 333 -17.75 9.95 -12.78
C TYR A 333 -19.08 9.96 -12.04
N MET A 334 -20.14 10.01 -12.83
CA MET A 334 -21.50 9.75 -12.41
C MET A 334 -21.92 8.43 -13.03
N LEU A 335 -22.25 7.47 -12.19
CA LEU A 335 -22.73 6.15 -12.59
C LEU A 335 -24.25 6.19 -12.50
N ASP A 336 -24.89 6.07 -13.66
CA ASP A 336 -26.33 5.98 -13.74
C ASP A 336 -26.75 4.54 -13.44
N ILE A 337 -27.36 4.36 -12.28
CA ILE A 337 -27.79 3.08 -11.75
C ILE A 337 -29.27 2.86 -12.07
N GLY A 338 -30.03 3.94 -12.25
CA GLY A 338 -31.41 3.95 -12.74
C GLY A 338 -32.48 3.67 -11.69
N ASP A 339 -32.09 3.42 -10.44
CA ASP A 339 -33.02 3.20 -9.32
C ASP A 339 -32.36 3.59 -7.98
N ILE A 340 -33.15 3.73 -6.92
CA ILE A 340 -32.73 4.20 -5.59
C ILE A 340 -31.61 3.33 -5.05
N ILE A 341 -30.46 3.96 -4.79
CA ILE A 341 -29.31 3.30 -4.21
C ILE A 341 -29.50 3.21 -2.70
N ILE A 342 -29.52 1.99 -2.17
CA ILE A 342 -29.65 1.73 -0.73
C ILE A 342 -28.28 1.73 -0.08
N THR A 343 -27.31 1.04 -0.70
CA THR A 343 -25.95 0.92 -0.19
C THR A 343 -24.94 0.77 -1.32
N LEU A 344 -23.69 1.17 -1.04
CA LEU A 344 -22.53 1.04 -1.92
C LEU A 344 -21.43 0.30 -1.17
N CYS A 345 -20.66 -0.53 -1.89
CA CYS A 345 -19.47 -1.16 -1.34
C CYS A 345 -18.40 -1.29 -2.43
N PHE A 346 -17.16 -0.97 -2.09
CA PHE A 346 -16.02 -1.26 -2.95
C PHE A 346 -15.57 -2.70 -2.76
N SER A 347 -15.21 -3.35 -3.86
CA SER A 347 -14.50 -4.62 -3.79
C SER A 347 -13.11 -4.44 -3.13
N PRO A 348 -12.69 -5.36 -2.25
CA PRO A 348 -11.39 -5.29 -1.59
C PRO A 348 -10.20 -5.67 -2.50
N ASN A 349 -10.46 -6.39 -3.60
CA ASN A 349 -9.43 -6.97 -4.46
C ASN A 349 -9.53 -6.55 -5.94
N HIS A 350 -10.70 -6.11 -6.39
CA HIS A 350 -10.95 -5.65 -7.75
C HIS A 350 -11.42 -4.18 -7.73
N TYR A 351 -11.22 -3.43 -8.82
CA TYR A 351 -11.67 -2.04 -8.96
C TYR A 351 -13.18 -1.93 -9.20
N TRP A 352 -13.94 -2.68 -8.43
CA TRP A 352 -15.39 -2.80 -8.61
C TRP A 352 -16.14 -2.00 -7.56
N LEU A 353 -17.23 -1.39 -8.00
CA LEU A 353 -18.22 -0.78 -7.12
C LEU A 353 -19.52 -1.59 -7.23
N CYS A 354 -19.96 -2.11 -6.09
CA CYS A 354 -21.25 -2.78 -5.98
C CYS A 354 -22.29 -1.79 -5.46
N ALA A 355 -23.41 -1.68 -6.18
CA ALA A 355 -24.53 -0.83 -5.80
C ALA A 355 -25.80 -1.67 -5.65
N VAL A 356 -26.44 -1.58 -4.49
CA VAL A 356 -27.67 -2.30 -4.19
C VAL A 356 -28.87 -1.38 -4.42
N MET A 357 -29.79 -1.82 -5.27
CA MET A 357 -31.03 -1.15 -5.65
C MET A 357 -32.22 -2.03 -5.26
N GLY A 358 -32.53 -2.13 -3.96
CA GLY A 358 -33.64 -2.98 -3.49
C GLY A 358 -33.47 -4.45 -3.89
N PRO A 359 -34.26 -4.97 -4.87
CA PRO A 359 -34.20 -6.37 -5.30
C PRO A 359 -33.02 -6.74 -6.23
N SER A 360 -32.18 -5.77 -6.62
CA SER A 360 -31.08 -6.01 -7.56
C SER A 360 -29.75 -5.40 -7.12
N ILE A 361 -28.64 -5.98 -7.56
CA ILE A 361 -27.29 -5.52 -7.31
C ILE A 361 -26.57 -5.35 -8.63
N LYS A 362 -26.12 -4.11 -8.94
CA LYS A 362 -25.24 -3.86 -10.09
C LYS A 362 -23.80 -3.81 -9.64
N ILE A 363 -22.94 -4.47 -10.41
CA ILE A 363 -21.50 -4.51 -10.19
C ILE A 363 -20.84 -3.78 -11.36
N TRP A 364 -20.07 -2.75 -11.04
CA TRP A 364 -19.37 -1.91 -12.02
C TRP A 364 -17.87 -2.12 -11.94
N ASP A 365 -17.22 -2.36 -13.08
CA ASP A 365 -15.77 -2.23 -13.17
C ASP A 365 -15.42 -0.77 -13.47
N LEU A 366 -14.83 -0.10 -12.48
CA LEU A 366 -14.42 1.28 -12.57
C LEU A 366 -13.23 1.49 -13.53
N LYS A 367 -12.43 0.45 -13.78
CA LYS A 367 -11.29 0.51 -14.69
C LYS A 367 -11.76 0.44 -16.15
N GLY A 368 -12.58 -0.56 -16.47
CA GLY A 368 -13.18 -0.74 -17.79
C GLY A 368 -14.31 0.23 -18.09
N LYS A 369 -14.91 0.86 -17.07
CA LYS A 369 -16.14 1.67 -17.14
C LYS A 369 -17.32 0.89 -17.72
N ILE A 370 -17.40 -0.39 -17.37
CA ILE A 370 -18.44 -1.29 -17.83
C ILE A 370 -19.18 -1.88 -16.64
N ILE A 371 -20.45 -2.23 -16.86
CA ILE A 371 -21.19 -3.09 -15.95
C ILE A 371 -20.62 -4.50 -16.13
N VAL A 372 -20.17 -5.09 -15.03
CA VAL A 372 -19.65 -6.45 -15.00
C VAL A 372 -20.81 -7.43 -14.91
N ASP A 373 -21.77 -7.14 -14.02
CA ASP A 373 -22.92 -8.00 -13.78
C ASP A 373 -24.08 -7.24 -13.13
N GLU A 374 -25.29 -7.80 -13.25
CA GLU A 374 -26.49 -7.36 -12.57
C GLU A 374 -27.21 -8.57 -11.97
N LEU A 375 -27.10 -8.70 -10.65
CA LEU A 375 -27.74 -9.78 -9.89
C LEU A 375 -29.17 -9.37 -9.55
N LYS A 376 -30.14 -10.23 -9.87
CA LYS A 376 -31.55 -10.06 -9.53
C LYS A 376 -32.02 -11.23 -8.70
N GLN A 377 -32.97 -11.00 -7.81
CA GLN A 377 -33.63 -12.08 -7.08
C GLN A 377 -34.40 -12.99 -8.05
N GLU A 378 -34.18 -14.30 -7.96
CA GLU A 378 -34.98 -15.30 -8.68
C GLU A 378 -36.26 -15.62 -7.89
N ASP A 379 -37.43 -15.50 -8.52
CA ASP A 379 -38.71 -15.87 -7.92
C ASP A 379 -38.85 -17.40 -7.87
N ILE A 380 -38.56 -18.00 -6.71
CA ILE A 380 -38.91 -19.40 -6.46
C ILE A 380 -40.39 -19.45 -6.09
N SER A 381 -41.27 -19.61 -7.08
CA SER A 381 -42.69 -19.89 -6.83
C SER A 381 -42.85 -21.27 -6.18
N PRO A 382 -43.49 -21.41 -5.01
CA PRO A 382 -43.80 -22.73 -4.47
C PRO A 382 -44.87 -23.41 -5.34
N SER A 383 -44.49 -24.51 -5.97
CA SER A 383 -45.41 -25.42 -6.67
C SER A 383 -46.45 -25.97 -5.69
N ASN A 384 -47.66 -25.41 -5.70
CA ASN A 384 -48.83 -25.98 -5.06
C ASN A 384 -49.26 -27.26 -5.80
N LYS A 385 -49.18 -28.42 -5.13
CA LYS A 385 -50.23 -29.46 -5.08
C LYS A 385 -49.79 -30.57 -4.12
N ALA A 386 -50.19 -30.45 -2.86
CA ALA A 386 -50.39 -31.60 -1.99
C ALA A 386 -51.83 -32.07 -2.19
N GLU A 387 -52.00 -33.31 -2.63
CA GLU A 387 -53.30 -33.99 -2.68
C GLU A 387 -53.53 -34.69 -1.32
N PRO A 388 -54.68 -34.52 -0.64
CA PRO A 388 -54.91 -35.06 0.70
C PRO A 388 -55.25 -36.57 0.68
N PRO A 389 -55.11 -37.27 1.83
CA PRO A 389 -55.03 -38.73 1.88
C PRO A 389 -56.39 -39.43 1.77
N GLN A 390 -56.37 -40.65 1.21
CA GLN A 390 -57.37 -41.70 1.45
C GLN A 390 -56.74 -42.89 2.16
#